data_AF-A0A3L7Q999-F1
#
_entry.id   AF-A0A3L7Q999-F1
#
_cell.length_a   1.000
_cell.length_b   1.000
_cell.length_c   1.000
_cell.angle_alpha   90.00
_cell.angle_beta   90.00
_cell.angle_gamma   90.00
#
_symmetry.space_group_name_H-M   'P 1'
#
loop_
_entity.id
_entity.type
_entity.pdbx_description
1 polymer ?
#
loop_
_entity_poly.entity_id
_entity_poly.type
_entity_poly.pdbx_seq_one_letter_code
_entity_poly.pdbx_strand_id
1 'polypeptide(L)'
;MLPYDEDFVGMSRDQLCGVNPKLIDFMSHDRVTLAGAMISLGLCYGLLSVYGSRAGRHWAKVTIMASSFTGFFSFFAFLGYGYFDPFHAFVAAILFQFQLFGLAAPLSALRDRVPPTLREDQPWRTAQWGQLLLIIHAVALFVAGLVIVGIGSTSVFVREDLEFMNTTSAVLAEANPRIIPLVAHDRASFGGMLLGCGLATLLPVLWGFERGRPWLWWMLLASGVAGYGPAIGVHFAVGYTSSWHLAPAFGGASVLGCGLLLSKPYLGRLEINRR
;
A
#
# COMPACT_ATOMS: atom_id res chain seq x y z
N MET A 1 -8.53 16.23 10.72
CA MET A 1 -7.57 16.71 11.71
C MET A 1 -7.83 15.98 13.01
N LEU A 2 -6.78 15.40 13.56
CA LEU A 2 -6.79 14.79 14.89
C LEU A 2 -6.28 15.83 15.90
N PRO A 3 -6.65 15.74 17.19
CA PRO A 3 -6.27 16.76 18.18
C PRO A 3 -4.77 17.05 18.23
N TYR A 4 -3.93 16.01 18.12
CA TYR A 4 -2.48 16.16 18.13
C TYR A 4 -1.91 16.85 16.88
N ASP A 5 -2.66 16.88 15.77
CA ASP A 5 -2.27 17.68 14.60
C ASP A 5 -2.43 19.17 14.90
N GLU A 6 -3.54 19.55 15.55
CA GLU A 6 -3.82 20.94 15.94
C GLU A 6 -2.83 21.41 17.00
N ASP A 7 -2.51 20.56 17.99
CA ASP A 7 -1.49 20.84 19.01
C ASP A 7 -0.11 21.05 18.38
N PHE A 8 0.24 20.23 17.38
CA PHE A 8 1.51 20.38 16.67
C PHE A 8 1.53 21.69 15.88
N VAL A 9 0.53 21.96 15.05
CA VAL A 9 0.51 23.17 14.21
C VAL A 9 0.31 24.43 15.04
N GLY A 10 -0.35 24.34 16.20
CA GLY A 10 -0.76 25.47 17.02
C GLY A 10 -1.95 26.22 16.42
N MET A 11 -2.74 25.58 15.55
CA MET A 11 -3.91 26.15 14.89
C MET A 11 -5.05 25.15 14.92
N SER A 12 -6.26 25.62 15.22
CA SER A 12 -7.47 24.82 15.08
C SER A 12 -7.77 24.51 13.61
N ARG A 13 -8.59 23.49 13.35
CA ARG A 13 -9.11 23.19 12.01
C ARG A 13 -9.68 24.43 11.30
N ASP A 14 -10.44 25.26 11.99
CA ASP A 14 -11.07 26.44 11.39
C ASP A 14 -10.03 27.53 11.03
N GLN A 15 -9.00 27.69 11.85
CA GLN A 15 -7.88 28.58 11.55
C GLN A 15 -7.08 28.11 10.33
N LEU A 16 -6.86 26.79 10.20
CA LEU A 16 -6.22 26.20 9.02
C LEU A 16 -7.06 26.36 7.75
N CYS A 17 -8.39 26.22 7.85
CA CYS A 17 -9.30 26.57 6.75
C CYS A 17 -9.20 28.06 6.37
N GLY A 18 -8.94 28.93 7.34
CA GLY A 18 -8.68 30.36 7.10
C GLY A 18 -7.36 30.63 6.38
N VAL A 19 -6.32 29.81 6.60
CA VAL A 19 -5.06 29.87 5.84
C VAL A 19 -5.29 29.43 4.39
N ASN A 20 -5.96 28.29 4.20
CA ASN A 20 -6.36 27.83 2.88
C ASN A 20 -7.59 26.90 2.99
N PRO A 21 -8.70 27.21 2.30
CA PRO A 21 -9.93 26.43 2.41
C PRO A 21 -9.82 25.00 1.86
N LYS A 22 -8.80 24.71 1.05
CA LYS A 22 -8.52 23.40 0.44
C LYS A 22 -7.46 22.58 1.17
N LEU A 23 -6.79 23.13 2.18
CA LEU A 23 -5.74 22.41 2.91
C LEU A 23 -6.28 21.18 3.64
N ILE A 24 -7.45 21.29 4.27
CA ILE A 24 -8.05 20.15 5.00
C ILE A 24 -8.56 19.08 4.03
N ASP A 25 -9.13 19.48 2.89
CA ASP A 25 -9.52 18.58 1.80
C ASP A 25 -8.30 17.82 1.27
N PHE A 26 -7.20 18.54 1.05
CA PHE A 26 -5.92 17.97 0.68
C PHE A 26 -5.42 16.98 1.74
N MET A 27 -5.28 17.36 3.01
CA MET A 27 -4.82 16.38 4.01
C MET A 27 -5.73 15.15 4.14
N SER A 28 -7.05 15.33 3.92
CA SER A 28 -8.01 14.23 3.94
C SER A 28 -7.77 13.25 2.78
N HIS A 29 -7.41 13.73 1.59
CA HIS A 29 -7.10 12.87 0.43
C HIS A 29 -5.88 11.99 0.71
N ASP A 30 -4.81 12.55 1.27
CA ASP A 30 -3.59 11.81 1.63
C ASP A 30 -3.91 10.73 2.68
N ARG A 31 -4.63 11.09 3.76
CA ARG A 31 -4.91 10.18 4.87
C ARG A 31 -5.88 9.06 4.55
N VAL A 32 -6.93 9.32 3.77
CA VAL A 32 -7.87 8.26 3.34
C VAL A 32 -7.17 7.31 2.36
N THR A 33 -6.32 7.83 1.48
CA THR A 33 -5.50 7.02 0.56
C THR A 33 -4.52 6.14 1.33
N LEU A 34 -3.82 6.71 2.33
CA LEU A 34 -2.96 5.97 3.26
C LEU A 34 -3.74 4.87 4.01
N ALA A 35 -4.92 5.19 4.56
CA ALA A 35 -5.74 4.21 5.26
C ALA A 35 -6.14 3.03 4.36
N GLY A 36 -6.47 3.29 3.09
CA GLY A 36 -6.72 2.24 2.10
C GLY A 36 -5.53 1.31 1.91
N ALA A 37 -4.31 1.86 1.79
CA ALA A 37 -3.09 1.08 1.70
C ALA A 37 -2.82 0.24 2.96
N MET A 38 -3.08 0.79 4.15
CA MET A 38 -2.95 0.05 5.42
C MET A 38 -3.93 -1.13 5.52
N ILE A 39 -5.20 -0.92 5.13
CA ILE A 39 -6.20 -1.99 5.10
C ILE A 39 -5.80 -3.08 4.08
N SER A 40 -5.31 -2.67 2.91
CA SER A 40 -4.79 -3.57 1.89
C SER A 40 -3.68 -4.48 2.43
N LEU A 41 -2.68 -3.91 3.13
CA LEU A 41 -1.63 -4.68 3.81
C LEU A 41 -2.17 -5.60 4.90
N GLY A 42 -3.11 -5.13 5.71
CA GLY A 42 -3.76 -5.95 6.74
C GLY A 42 -4.43 -7.19 6.16
N LEU A 43 -5.15 -7.05 5.03
CA LEU A 43 -5.75 -8.16 4.30
C LEU A 43 -4.69 -9.12 3.74
N CYS A 44 -3.62 -8.59 3.14
CA CYS A 44 -2.50 -9.40 2.65
C CYS A 44 -1.87 -10.20 3.79
N TYR A 45 -1.49 -9.56 4.90
CA TYR A 45 -0.86 -10.25 6.03
C TYR A 45 -1.77 -11.28 6.68
N GLY A 46 -3.06 -10.97 6.82
CA GLY A 46 -4.06 -11.92 7.33
C GLY A 46 -4.14 -13.17 6.46
N LEU A 47 -4.33 -13.02 5.14
CA LEU A 47 -4.46 -14.15 4.21
C LEU A 47 -3.15 -14.92 4.03
N LEU A 48 -2.01 -14.23 3.97
CA LEU A 48 -0.69 -14.87 3.97
C LEU A 48 -0.44 -15.66 5.26
N SER A 49 -0.88 -15.15 6.41
CA SER A 49 -0.77 -15.87 7.68
C SER A 49 -1.65 -17.12 7.70
N VAL A 50 -2.91 -17.00 7.28
CA VAL A 50 -3.91 -18.08 7.29
C VAL A 50 -3.58 -19.19 6.31
N TYR A 51 -3.31 -18.85 5.05
CA TYR A 51 -3.18 -19.82 3.95
C TYR A 51 -1.73 -20.10 3.54
N GLY A 52 -0.79 -19.23 3.92
CA GLY A 52 0.63 -19.38 3.61
C GLY A 52 1.46 -19.87 4.79
N SER A 53 1.69 -18.99 5.77
CA SER A 53 2.59 -19.23 6.91
C SER A 53 2.13 -20.44 7.74
N ARG A 54 0.84 -20.51 8.10
CA ARG A 54 0.27 -21.67 8.83
C ARG A 54 0.36 -22.99 8.06
N ALA A 55 0.37 -22.94 6.73
CA ALA A 55 0.52 -24.10 5.86
C ALA A 55 1.99 -24.52 5.65
N GLY A 56 2.94 -23.85 6.33
CA GLY A 56 4.36 -24.15 6.24
C GLY A 56 5.06 -23.55 5.02
N ARG A 57 4.48 -22.52 4.38
CA ARG A 57 5.07 -21.88 3.19
C ARG A 57 6.08 -20.81 3.59
N HIS A 58 7.36 -21.11 3.41
CA HIS A 58 8.45 -20.19 3.75
C HIS A 58 8.31 -18.83 3.07
N TRP A 59 7.99 -18.82 1.78
CA TRP A 59 7.83 -17.57 1.03
C TRP A 59 6.77 -16.65 1.63
N ALA A 60 5.69 -17.19 2.21
CA ALA A 60 4.64 -16.36 2.79
C ALA A 60 5.11 -15.68 4.09
N LYS A 61 5.89 -16.39 4.91
CA LYS A 61 6.55 -15.79 6.08
C LYS A 61 7.53 -14.71 5.64
N VAL A 62 8.37 -14.99 4.64
CA VAL A 62 9.31 -13.99 4.09
C VAL A 62 8.56 -12.77 3.54
N THR A 63 7.46 -12.95 2.82
CA THR A 63 6.64 -11.84 2.32
C THR A 63 6.17 -10.94 3.46
N ILE A 64 5.58 -11.51 4.51
CA ILE A 64 5.11 -10.75 5.67
C ILE A 64 6.26 -9.97 6.28
N MET A 65 7.39 -10.63 6.55
CA MET A 65 8.56 -10.01 7.18
C MET A 65 9.16 -8.90 6.32
N ALA A 66 9.43 -9.15 5.04
CA ALA A 66 10.05 -8.18 4.15
C ALA A 66 9.16 -6.93 3.98
N SER A 67 7.86 -7.14 3.76
CA SER A 67 6.89 -6.06 3.62
C SER A 67 6.73 -5.25 4.91
N SER A 68 6.57 -5.91 6.07
CA SER A 68 6.33 -5.22 7.33
C SER A 68 7.57 -4.54 7.89
N PHE A 69 8.77 -5.10 7.72
CA PHE A 69 10.01 -4.39 8.06
C PHE A 69 10.21 -3.16 7.16
N THR A 70 9.91 -3.26 5.87
CA THR A 70 9.96 -2.10 4.97
C THR A 70 8.99 -1.01 5.40
N GLY A 71 7.74 -1.38 5.72
CA GLY A 71 6.75 -0.45 6.27
C GLY A 71 7.19 0.14 7.61
N PHE A 72 7.73 -0.67 8.52
CA PHE A 72 8.23 -0.21 9.81
C PHE A 72 9.40 0.77 9.66
N PHE A 73 10.39 0.47 8.82
CA PHE A 73 11.53 1.36 8.63
C PHE A 73 11.16 2.66 7.89
N SER A 74 10.10 2.65 7.10
CA SER A 74 9.58 3.88 6.48
C SER A 74 9.10 4.91 7.51
N PHE A 75 8.75 4.48 8.73
CA PHE A 75 8.44 5.37 9.86
C PHE A 75 9.56 6.38 10.14
N PHE A 76 10.82 6.00 9.91
CA PHE A 76 11.96 6.87 10.17
C PHE A 76 12.19 7.92 9.07
N ALA A 77 11.54 7.80 7.91
CA ALA A 77 11.74 8.69 6.76
C ALA A 77 11.23 10.12 6.99
N PHE A 78 10.34 10.32 7.97
CA PHE A 78 9.76 11.63 8.30
C PHE A 78 10.18 12.19 9.67
N LEU A 79 10.86 11.42 10.52
CA LEU A 79 11.25 11.91 11.86
C LEU A 79 12.13 13.17 11.81
N GLY A 80 12.88 13.37 10.73
CA GLY A 80 13.69 14.58 10.50
C GLY A 80 12.89 15.88 10.33
N TYR A 81 11.57 15.81 10.11
CA TYR A 81 10.71 16.98 9.91
C TYR A 81 10.15 17.58 11.21
N GLY A 82 10.39 16.93 12.35
CA GLY A 82 9.97 17.43 13.66
C GLY A 82 8.49 17.20 14.01
N TYR A 83 7.70 16.58 13.11
CA TYR A 83 6.36 16.08 13.42
C TYR A 83 6.44 14.65 13.95
N PHE A 84 5.79 14.39 15.09
CA PHE A 84 5.67 13.07 15.69
C PHE A 84 4.20 12.72 15.84
N ASP A 85 3.74 11.68 15.13
CA ASP A 85 2.40 11.13 15.31
C ASP A 85 2.41 10.13 16.48
N PRO A 86 1.85 10.50 17.66
CA PRO A 86 1.88 9.64 18.84
C PRO A 86 1.02 8.38 18.68
N PHE A 87 -0.07 8.47 17.91
CA PHE A 87 -0.96 7.33 17.70
C PHE A 87 -0.31 6.31 16.75
N HIS A 88 0.28 6.77 15.67
CA HIS A 88 1.07 5.92 14.78
C HIS A 88 2.23 5.27 15.53
N ALA A 89 3.00 6.03 16.32
CA ALA A 89 4.10 5.48 17.12
C ALA A 89 3.63 4.40 18.11
N PHE A 90 2.50 4.63 18.79
CA PHE A 90 1.90 3.65 19.69
C PHE A 90 1.51 2.35 18.98
N VAL A 91 0.79 2.46 17.86
CA VAL A 91 0.37 1.30 17.06
C VAL A 91 1.59 0.57 16.50
N ALA A 92 2.58 1.30 15.98
CA ALA A 92 3.82 0.75 15.46
C ALA A 92 4.59 -0.02 16.53
N ALA A 93 4.68 0.51 17.76
CA ALA A 93 5.34 -0.16 18.88
C ALA A 93 4.66 -1.51 19.22
N ILE A 94 3.32 -1.55 19.26
CA ILE A 94 2.57 -2.78 19.50
C ILE A 94 2.78 -3.78 18.35
N LEU A 95 2.60 -3.34 17.11
CA LEU A 95 2.75 -4.22 15.94
C LEU A 95 4.19 -4.73 15.80
N PHE A 96 5.19 -3.95 16.18
CA PHE A 96 6.59 -4.35 16.18
C PHE A 96 6.86 -5.53 17.12
N GLN A 97 6.20 -5.59 18.28
CA GLN A 97 6.31 -6.74 19.18
C GLN A 97 5.76 -8.01 18.50
N PHE A 98 4.58 -7.94 17.89
CA PHE A 98 4.01 -9.05 17.11
C PHE A 98 4.90 -9.44 15.93
N GLN A 99 5.53 -8.46 15.28
CA GLN A 99 6.49 -8.68 14.21
C GLN A 99 7.70 -9.48 14.68
N LEU A 100 8.28 -9.15 15.84
CA LEU A 100 9.38 -9.90 16.44
C LEU A 100 8.96 -11.33 16.84
N PHE A 101 7.77 -11.49 17.41
CA PHE A 101 7.22 -12.83 17.70
C PHE A 101 7.05 -13.65 16.42
N GLY A 102 6.52 -13.06 15.35
CA GLY A 102 6.38 -13.71 14.05
C GLY A 102 7.72 -14.09 13.41
N LEU A 103 8.75 -13.27 13.59
CA LEU A 103 10.11 -13.55 13.13
C LEU A 103 10.68 -14.78 13.85
N ALA A 104 10.59 -14.81 15.18
CA ALA A 104 11.11 -15.89 16.02
C ALA A 104 10.29 -17.19 15.92
N ALA A 105 8.99 -17.12 15.60
CA ALA A 105 8.12 -18.28 15.56
C ALA A 105 8.57 -19.30 14.50
N PRO A 106 8.69 -20.60 14.84
CA PRO A 106 9.04 -21.63 13.88
C PRO A 106 7.92 -21.77 12.84
N LEU A 107 8.31 -22.08 11.61
CA LEU A 107 7.36 -22.35 10.54
C LEU A 107 6.75 -23.75 10.75
N SER A 108 5.44 -23.88 10.54
CA SER A 108 4.77 -25.19 10.54
C SER A 108 5.37 -26.11 9.47
N ALA A 109 5.21 -27.44 9.66
CA ALA A 109 5.50 -28.40 8.60
C ALA A 109 4.67 -28.08 7.34
N LEU A 110 5.30 -28.21 6.17
CA LEU A 110 4.64 -27.94 4.89
C LEU A 110 3.50 -28.93 4.66
N ARG A 111 2.27 -28.43 4.64
CA ARG A 111 1.05 -29.27 4.59
C ARG A 111 0.76 -29.83 3.19
N ASP A 112 1.03 -29.05 2.15
CA ASP A 112 0.71 -29.40 0.76
C ASP A 112 1.95 -29.29 -0.13
N ARG A 113 2.54 -30.44 -0.48
CA ARG A 113 3.51 -30.56 -1.58
C ARG A 113 2.78 -31.01 -2.83
N VAL A 114 2.28 -30.06 -3.60
CA VAL A 114 1.78 -30.35 -4.95
C VAL A 114 2.97 -30.25 -5.91
N PRO A 115 3.39 -31.34 -6.57
CA PRO A 115 4.44 -31.27 -7.56
C PRO A 115 4.01 -30.34 -8.71
N PRO A 116 4.94 -29.54 -9.27
CA PRO A 116 4.60 -28.67 -10.39
C PRO A 116 4.14 -29.51 -11.58
N THR A 117 3.11 -29.04 -12.28
CA THR A 117 2.73 -29.61 -13.58
C THR A 117 3.82 -29.29 -14.59
N LEU A 118 4.31 -30.31 -15.28
CA LEU A 118 5.26 -30.17 -16.38
C LEU A 118 4.57 -29.90 -17.74
N ARG A 119 3.24 -29.78 -17.76
CA ARG A 119 2.45 -29.57 -18.97
C ARG A 119 2.04 -28.11 -19.13
N GLU A 120 2.33 -27.55 -20.30
CA GLU A 120 1.91 -26.22 -20.72
C GLU A 120 0.52 -26.26 -21.36
N ASP A 121 -0.52 -26.15 -20.55
CA ASP A 121 -1.89 -26.02 -21.06
C ASP A 121 -2.32 -24.55 -21.25
N GLN A 122 -3.46 -24.35 -21.92
CA GLN A 122 -3.94 -23.00 -22.24
C GLN A 122 -4.11 -22.10 -21.00
N PRO A 123 -4.71 -22.57 -19.88
CA PRO A 123 -4.79 -21.76 -18.66
C PRO A 123 -3.42 -21.33 -18.12
N TRP A 124 -2.41 -22.20 -18.16
CA TRP A 124 -1.06 -21.85 -17.74
C TRP A 124 -0.45 -20.75 -18.62
N ARG A 125 -0.56 -20.88 -19.95
CA ARG A 125 -0.04 -19.88 -20.92
C ARG A 125 -0.68 -18.50 -20.71
N THR A 126 -2.00 -18.44 -20.56
CA THR A 126 -2.72 -17.20 -20.27
C THR A 126 -2.29 -16.60 -18.93
N ALA A 127 -2.08 -17.44 -17.92
CA ALA A 127 -1.67 -16.99 -16.61
C ALA A 127 -0.23 -16.45 -16.57
N GLN A 128 0.65 -16.81 -17.51
CA GLN A 128 1.98 -16.18 -17.60
C GLN A 128 1.87 -14.69 -17.91
N TRP A 129 0.97 -14.30 -18.83
CA TRP A 129 0.67 -12.90 -19.09
C TRP A 129 0.02 -12.23 -17.87
N GLY A 130 -0.89 -12.94 -17.20
CA GLY A 130 -1.49 -12.45 -15.95
C GLY A 130 -0.44 -12.19 -14.86
N GLN A 131 0.48 -13.13 -14.66
CA GLN A 131 1.57 -13.03 -13.69
C GLN A 131 2.53 -11.89 -14.05
N LEU A 132 2.89 -11.74 -15.33
CA LEU A 132 3.71 -10.62 -15.80
C LEU A 132 3.07 -9.26 -15.48
N LEU A 133 1.77 -9.09 -15.75
CA LEU A 133 1.06 -7.86 -15.41
C LEU A 133 1.04 -7.61 -13.90
N LEU A 134 0.85 -8.65 -13.09
CA LEU A 134 0.89 -8.55 -11.63
C LEU A 134 2.29 -8.20 -11.11
N ILE A 135 3.36 -8.70 -11.74
CA ILE A 135 4.75 -8.31 -11.43
C ILE A 135 4.97 -6.83 -11.78
N ILE A 136 4.59 -6.41 -12.99
CA ILE A 136 4.70 -5.01 -13.43
C ILE A 136 3.97 -4.09 -12.45
N HIS A 137 2.75 -4.46 -12.06
CA HIS A 137 1.97 -3.74 -11.07
C HIS A 137 2.69 -3.63 -9.72
N ALA A 138 3.17 -4.74 -9.17
CA ALA A 138 3.83 -4.76 -7.87
C ALA A 138 5.15 -3.96 -7.85
N VAL A 139 5.93 -4.05 -8.95
CA VAL A 139 7.13 -3.23 -9.13
C VAL A 139 6.76 -1.76 -9.26
N ALA A 140 5.70 -1.42 -10.00
CA ALA A 140 5.23 -0.04 -10.11
C ALA A 140 4.80 0.53 -8.75
N LEU A 141 4.10 -0.26 -7.91
CA LEU A 141 3.78 0.15 -6.53
C LEU A 141 5.02 0.41 -5.69
N PHE A 142 6.01 -0.49 -5.77
CA PHE A 142 7.26 -0.33 -5.04
C PHE A 142 8.02 0.92 -5.49
N VAL A 143 8.16 1.14 -6.81
CA VAL A 143 8.82 2.34 -7.35
C VAL A 143 8.05 3.61 -7.00
N ALA A 144 6.71 3.59 -7.10
CA ALA A 144 5.87 4.71 -6.68
C ALA A 144 6.07 5.04 -5.19
N GLY A 145 6.18 4.01 -4.34
CA GLY A 145 6.53 4.19 -2.93
C GLY A 145 7.86 4.91 -2.75
N LEU A 146 8.93 4.50 -3.47
CA LEU A 146 10.23 5.17 -3.41
C LEU A 146 10.14 6.64 -3.84
N VAL A 147 9.42 6.92 -4.93
CA VAL A 147 9.22 8.28 -5.45
C VAL A 147 8.47 9.14 -4.43
N ILE A 148 7.38 8.63 -3.85
CA ILE A 148 6.56 9.37 -2.89
C ILE A 148 7.31 9.60 -1.57
N VAL A 149 8.06 8.62 -1.07
CA VAL A 149 8.98 8.84 0.07
C VAL A 149 10.00 9.92 -0.28
N GLY A 150 10.62 9.86 -1.47
CA GLY A 150 11.58 10.87 -1.92
C GLY A 150 10.99 12.28 -1.98
N ILE A 151 9.77 12.43 -2.51
CA ILE A 151 9.04 13.71 -2.53
C ILE A 151 8.71 14.16 -1.11
N GLY A 152 8.14 13.28 -0.28
CA GLY A 152 7.82 13.56 1.12
C GLY A 152 9.03 13.94 1.97
N SER A 153 10.22 13.46 1.59
CA SER A 153 11.50 13.78 2.21
C SER A 153 12.29 14.90 1.51
N THR A 154 11.70 15.61 0.55
CA THR A 154 12.36 16.75 -0.13
C THR A 154 11.41 17.92 -0.34
N SER A 155 10.69 17.97 -1.47
CA SER A 155 9.84 19.10 -1.85
C SER A 155 8.47 19.10 -1.19
N VAL A 156 8.05 17.95 -0.62
CA VAL A 156 6.75 17.66 0.02
C VAL A 156 5.57 17.76 -0.94
N PHE A 157 5.44 18.87 -1.67
CA PHE A 157 4.41 19.09 -2.66
C PHE A 157 4.93 18.80 -4.07
N VAL A 158 4.05 18.24 -4.90
CA VAL A 158 4.14 18.29 -6.36
C VAL A 158 3.30 19.46 -6.87
N ARG A 159 3.48 19.78 -8.15
CA ARG A 159 2.79 20.92 -8.78
C ARG A 159 1.27 20.81 -8.67
N GLU A 160 0.74 19.62 -8.93
CA GLU A 160 -0.70 19.36 -8.92
C GLU A 160 -1.34 19.64 -7.54
N ASP A 161 -0.57 19.47 -6.45
CA ASP A 161 -1.06 19.73 -5.08
C ASP A 161 -1.29 21.21 -4.85
N LEU A 162 -0.33 22.02 -5.30
CA LEU A 162 -0.34 23.47 -5.18
C LEU A 162 -1.36 24.09 -6.11
N GLU A 163 -1.55 23.51 -7.31
CA GLU A 163 -2.63 23.87 -8.23
C GLU A 163 -4.01 23.58 -7.61
N PHE A 164 -4.21 22.41 -7.00
CA PHE A 164 -5.46 22.06 -6.31
C PHE A 164 -5.77 23.03 -5.16
N MET A 165 -4.77 23.38 -4.35
CA MET A 165 -4.92 24.32 -3.24
C MET A 165 -4.89 25.79 -3.68
N ASN A 166 -4.60 26.09 -4.95
CA ASN A 166 -4.39 27.43 -5.48
C ASN A 166 -3.43 28.28 -4.60
N THR A 167 -2.28 27.72 -4.25
CA THR A 167 -1.30 28.35 -3.36
C THR A 167 0.14 27.97 -3.73
N THR A 168 1.12 28.38 -2.94
CA THR A 168 2.52 27.96 -3.06
C THR A 168 3.04 27.43 -1.73
N SER A 169 4.07 26.58 -1.78
CA SER A 169 4.73 26.09 -0.57
C SER A 169 5.28 27.23 0.29
N ALA A 170 5.79 28.31 -0.33
CA ALA A 170 6.30 29.48 0.40
C ALA A 170 5.19 30.20 1.19
N VAL A 171 4.01 30.40 0.58
CA VAL A 171 2.86 31.01 1.25
C VAL A 171 2.38 30.16 2.42
N LEU A 172 2.34 28.83 2.27
CA LEU A 172 1.99 27.93 3.37
C LEU A 172 3.03 27.98 4.52
N ALA A 173 4.32 28.04 4.19
CA ALA A 173 5.39 28.16 5.18
C ALA A 173 5.34 29.47 5.95
N GLU A 174 5.05 30.58 5.26
CA GLU A 174 4.91 31.91 5.85
C GLU A 174 3.68 31.98 6.78
N ALA A 175 2.57 31.37 6.37
CA ALA A 175 1.37 31.28 7.20
C ALA A 175 1.61 30.47 8.48
N ASN A 176 2.25 29.30 8.37
CA ASN A 176 2.73 28.55 9.51
C ASN A 176 3.83 27.53 9.10
N PRO A 177 5.05 27.61 9.66
CA PRO A 177 6.15 26.73 9.27
C PRO A 177 5.91 25.25 9.61
N ARG A 178 4.91 24.92 10.45
CA ARG A 178 4.58 23.55 10.84
C ARG A 178 3.59 22.84 9.90
N ILE A 179 2.99 23.55 8.94
CA ILE A 179 2.09 22.92 7.95
C ILE A 179 2.87 21.95 7.05
N ILE A 180 4.07 22.35 6.59
CA ILE A 180 4.88 21.53 5.68
C ILE A 180 5.34 20.22 6.35
N PRO A 181 5.92 20.23 7.56
CA PRO A 181 6.21 18.99 8.31
C PRO A 181 5.03 18.04 8.47
N LEU A 182 3.84 18.58 8.72
CA LEU A 182 2.63 17.78 8.89
C LEU A 182 2.25 17.04 7.61
N VAL A 183 2.31 17.72 6.46
CA VAL A 183 2.07 17.10 5.15
C VAL A 183 3.18 16.11 4.77
N ALA A 184 4.44 16.45 5.07
CA ALA A 184 5.59 15.59 4.80
C ALA A 184 5.44 14.22 5.45
N HIS A 185 4.96 14.18 6.69
CA HIS A 185 4.64 12.95 7.41
C HIS A 185 3.63 12.07 6.66
N ASP A 186 2.51 12.65 6.23
CA ASP A 186 1.42 11.90 5.58
C ASP A 186 1.91 11.26 4.28
N ARG A 187 2.77 11.97 3.53
CA ARG A 187 3.36 11.49 2.28
C ARG A 187 4.42 10.41 2.48
N ALA A 188 5.36 10.64 3.38
CA ALA A 188 6.39 9.66 3.70
C ALA A 188 5.74 8.36 4.22
N SER A 189 4.70 8.48 5.06
CA SER A 189 3.91 7.33 5.53
C SER A 189 3.22 6.61 4.38
N PHE A 190 2.58 7.34 3.47
CA PHE A 190 1.91 6.73 2.31
C PHE A 190 2.90 6.03 1.37
N GLY A 191 4.02 6.68 1.04
CA GLY A 191 5.06 6.07 0.22
C GLY A 191 5.63 4.81 0.87
N GLY A 192 5.84 4.83 2.18
CA GLY A 192 6.23 3.67 2.98
C GLY A 192 5.24 2.50 2.89
N MET A 193 3.93 2.80 2.98
CA MET A 193 2.89 1.79 2.81
C MET A 193 2.86 1.24 1.38
N LEU A 194 3.12 2.05 0.35
CA LEU A 194 3.22 1.57 -1.03
C LEU A 194 4.43 0.65 -1.25
N LEU A 195 5.57 0.92 -0.60
CA LEU A 195 6.71 0.00 -0.61
C LEU A 195 6.32 -1.36 -0.02
N GLY A 196 5.63 -1.34 1.12
CA GLY A 196 5.06 -2.54 1.74
C GLY A 196 4.11 -3.26 0.78
N CYS A 197 3.10 -2.57 0.25
CA CYS A 197 2.14 -3.14 -0.71
C CYS A 197 2.86 -3.77 -1.92
N GLY A 198 3.86 -3.08 -2.48
CA GLY A 198 4.67 -3.58 -3.58
C GLY A 198 5.32 -4.93 -3.25
N LEU A 199 5.96 -5.06 -2.08
CA LEU A 199 6.56 -6.34 -1.64
C LEU A 199 5.52 -7.40 -1.28
N ALA A 200 4.44 -7.01 -0.60
CA ALA A 200 3.32 -7.87 -0.22
C ALA A 200 2.59 -8.45 -1.44
N THR A 201 2.66 -7.79 -2.60
CA THR A 201 2.13 -8.29 -3.87
C THR A 201 3.20 -9.01 -4.69
N LEU A 202 4.42 -8.46 -4.79
CA LEU A 202 5.47 -8.98 -5.65
C LEU A 202 5.91 -10.38 -5.24
N LEU A 203 6.21 -10.58 -3.96
CA LEU A 203 6.78 -11.83 -3.48
C LEU A 203 5.80 -13.02 -3.60
N PRO A 204 4.49 -12.88 -3.28
CA PRO A 204 3.52 -13.94 -3.56
C PRO A 204 3.33 -14.21 -5.06
N VAL A 205 3.42 -13.20 -5.92
CA VAL A 205 3.32 -13.37 -7.37
C VAL A 205 4.57 -14.05 -7.94
N LEU A 206 5.75 -13.84 -7.37
CA LEU A 206 6.98 -14.51 -7.80
C LEU A 206 7.10 -15.94 -7.26
N TRP A 207 6.76 -16.17 -6.00
CA TRP A 207 7.07 -17.42 -5.31
C TRP A 207 5.84 -18.27 -4.94
N GLY A 208 4.66 -17.66 -4.91
CA GLY A 208 3.41 -18.29 -4.49
C GLY A 208 2.43 -18.61 -5.62
N PHE A 209 2.73 -18.19 -6.85
CA PHE A 209 1.83 -18.22 -8.01
C PHE A 209 1.72 -19.63 -8.61
N GLU A 210 0.88 -20.44 -8.00
CA GLU A 210 0.71 -21.85 -8.36
C GLU A 210 -0.75 -22.18 -8.67
N ARG A 211 -0.95 -23.16 -9.55
CA ARG A 211 -2.26 -23.65 -9.97
C ARG A 211 -3.13 -24.04 -8.77
N GLY A 212 -4.43 -23.73 -8.84
CA GLY A 212 -5.40 -24.16 -7.84
C GLY A 212 -5.24 -23.48 -6.47
N ARG A 213 -4.66 -22.27 -6.43
CA ARG A 213 -4.60 -21.40 -5.24
C ARG A 213 -5.58 -20.23 -5.34
N PRO A 214 -6.90 -20.46 -5.17
CA PRO A 214 -7.89 -19.40 -5.30
C PRO A 214 -7.72 -18.31 -4.23
N TRP A 215 -7.19 -18.66 -3.05
CA TRP A 215 -6.96 -17.70 -1.97
C TRP A 215 -5.96 -16.60 -2.36
N LEU A 216 -4.95 -16.92 -3.20
CA LEU A 216 -3.98 -15.93 -3.67
C LEU A 216 -4.66 -14.92 -4.60
N TRP A 217 -5.53 -15.40 -5.48
CA TRP A 217 -6.32 -14.54 -6.36
C TRP A 217 -7.26 -13.61 -5.56
N TRP A 218 -7.96 -14.17 -4.56
CA TRP A 218 -8.83 -13.39 -3.68
C TRP A 218 -8.07 -12.39 -2.81
N MET A 219 -6.87 -12.76 -2.34
CA MET A 219 -5.99 -11.85 -1.61
C MET A 219 -5.63 -10.64 -2.47
N LEU A 220 -5.17 -10.87 -3.70
CA LEU A 220 -4.79 -9.81 -4.64
C LEU A 220 -6.00 -8.93 -5.03
N LEU A 221 -7.17 -9.52 -5.24
CA LEU A 221 -8.38 -8.75 -5.51
C LEU A 221 -8.80 -7.89 -4.29
N ALA A 222 -8.93 -8.50 -3.12
CA ALA A 222 -9.42 -7.81 -1.93
C ALA A 222 -8.46 -6.70 -1.48
N SER A 223 -7.16 -6.96 -1.49
CA SER A 223 -6.12 -5.95 -1.22
C SER A 223 -6.12 -4.84 -2.27
N GLY A 224 -6.28 -5.18 -3.56
CA GLY A 224 -6.43 -4.23 -4.64
C GLY A 224 -7.63 -3.29 -4.46
N VAL A 225 -8.81 -3.85 -4.19
CA VAL A 225 -10.04 -3.07 -3.96
C VAL A 225 -9.90 -2.19 -2.72
N ALA A 226 -9.34 -2.71 -1.62
CA ALA A 226 -9.13 -1.96 -0.40
C ALA A 226 -8.11 -0.82 -0.55
N GLY A 227 -7.12 -0.97 -1.43
CA GLY A 227 -6.15 0.08 -1.75
C GLY A 227 -6.71 1.12 -2.72
N TYR A 228 -7.10 0.69 -3.92
CA TYR A 228 -7.52 1.59 -5.00
C TYR A 228 -8.90 2.21 -4.77
N GLY A 229 -9.82 1.52 -4.11
CA GLY A 229 -11.18 2.01 -3.88
C GLY A 229 -11.21 3.32 -3.09
N PRO A 230 -10.66 3.36 -1.87
CA PRO A 230 -10.55 4.58 -1.07
C PRO A 230 -9.70 5.66 -1.75
N ALA A 231 -8.57 5.27 -2.36
CA ALA A 231 -7.69 6.20 -3.07
C ALA A 231 -8.46 6.94 -4.18
N ILE A 232 -9.10 6.22 -5.11
CA ILE A 232 -9.86 6.85 -6.19
C ILE A 232 -11.07 7.59 -5.61
N GLY A 233 -11.80 6.99 -4.69
CA GLY A 233 -13.02 7.55 -4.11
C GLY A 233 -12.81 8.91 -3.43
N VAL A 234 -11.74 9.05 -2.64
CA VAL A 234 -11.48 10.31 -1.91
C VAL A 234 -11.12 11.45 -2.86
N HIS A 235 -10.41 11.18 -3.95
CA HIS A 235 -10.04 12.21 -4.93
C HIS A 235 -11.27 12.86 -5.56
N PHE A 236 -12.30 12.06 -5.89
CA PHE A 236 -13.57 12.59 -6.35
C PHE A 236 -14.36 13.29 -5.24
N ALA A 237 -14.31 12.77 -4.01
CA ALA A 237 -15.02 13.36 -2.88
C ALA A 237 -14.51 14.77 -2.51
N VAL A 238 -13.20 15.01 -2.61
CA VAL A 238 -12.58 16.31 -2.29
C VAL A 238 -12.40 17.23 -3.50
N GLY A 239 -12.62 16.71 -4.71
CA GLY A 239 -12.46 17.42 -5.98
C GLY A 239 -11.02 17.51 -6.49
N TYR A 240 -10.09 16.71 -5.95
CA TYR A 240 -8.71 16.66 -6.43
C TYR A 240 -8.61 15.68 -7.62
N THR A 241 -9.11 16.10 -8.79
CA THR A 241 -9.36 15.22 -9.94
C THR A 241 -8.45 15.48 -11.15
N SER A 242 -7.24 16.03 -10.93
CA SER A 242 -6.24 16.19 -11.98
C SER A 242 -5.97 14.86 -12.69
N SER A 243 -6.08 14.84 -14.03
CA SER A 243 -5.88 13.61 -14.80
C SER A 243 -4.47 13.06 -14.67
N TRP A 244 -3.47 13.93 -14.54
CA TRP A 244 -2.08 13.50 -14.33
C TRP A 244 -1.88 12.88 -12.94
N HIS A 245 -2.51 13.46 -11.92
CA HIS A 245 -2.44 12.97 -10.55
C HIS A 245 -3.16 11.62 -10.38
N LEU A 246 -4.32 11.45 -11.04
CA LEU A 246 -5.11 10.21 -10.98
C LEU A 246 -4.63 9.09 -11.91
N ALA A 247 -3.82 9.42 -12.93
CA ALA A 247 -3.35 8.44 -13.92
C ALA A 247 -2.64 7.23 -13.30
N PRO A 248 -1.72 7.37 -12.32
CA PRO A 248 -1.11 6.22 -11.65
C PRO A 248 -2.12 5.31 -10.95
N ALA A 249 -3.15 5.87 -10.31
CA ALA A 249 -4.16 5.11 -9.58
C ALA A 249 -5.02 4.28 -10.55
N PHE A 250 -5.57 4.90 -11.60
CA PHE A 250 -6.34 4.18 -12.61
C PHE A 250 -5.50 3.19 -13.40
N GLY A 251 -4.30 3.57 -13.83
CA GLY A 251 -3.38 2.69 -14.54
C GLY A 251 -3.02 1.47 -13.71
N GLY A 252 -2.66 1.66 -12.44
CA GLY A 252 -2.39 0.57 -11.50
C GLY A 252 -3.57 -0.38 -11.32
N ALA A 253 -4.78 0.17 -11.10
CA ALA A 253 -6.01 -0.61 -10.95
C ALA A 253 -6.34 -1.41 -12.23
N SER A 254 -6.15 -0.83 -13.41
CA SER A 254 -6.36 -1.50 -14.69
C SER A 254 -5.37 -2.65 -14.90
N VAL A 255 -4.08 -2.43 -14.65
CA VAL A 255 -3.05 -3.48 -14.78
C VAL A 255 -3.33 -4.63 -13.80
N LEU A 256 -3.70 -4.33 -12.56
CA LEU A 256 -4.13 -5.33 -11.58
C LEU A 256 -5.35 -6.11 -12.06
N GLY A 257 -6.39 -5.41 -12.52
CA GLY A 257 -7.62 -6.02 -13.03
C GLY A 257 -7.35 -6.98 -14.18
N CYS A 258 -6.58 -6.56 -15.18
CA CYS A 258 -6.17 -7.40 -16.30
C CYS A 258 -5.34 -8.61 -15.83
N GLY A 259 -4.38 -8.40 -14.94
CA GLY A 259 -3.56 -9.48 -14.35
C GLY A 259 -4.41 -10.53 -13.62
N LEU A 260 -5.40 -10.09 -12.84
CA LEU A 260 -6.37 -10.95 -12.16
C LEU A 260 -7.27 -11.70 -13.15
N LEU A 261 -7.80 -11.05 -14.17
CA LEU A 261 -8.65 -11.70 -15.17
C LEU A 261 -7.91 -12.83 -15.90
N LEU A 262 -6.67 -12.59 -16.33
CA LEU A 262 -5.86 -13.57 -17.05
C LEU A 262 -5.39 -14.72 -16.15
N SER A 263 -5.16 -14.46 -14.86
CA SER A 263 -4.71 -15.49 -13.89
C SER A 263 -5.84 -16.32 -13.29
N LYS A 264 -7.10 -15.86 -13.34
CA LYS A 264 -8.26 -16.52 -12.70
C LYS A 264 -8.43 -17.99 -13.08
N PRO A 265 -8.35 -18.41 -14.37
CA PRO A 265 -8.53 -19.82 -14.71
C PRO A 265 -7.45 -20.74 -14.13
N TYR A 266 -6.23 -20.23 -13.97
CA TYR A 266 -5.08 -20.97 -13.47
C TYR A 266 -5.05 -21.05 -11.94
N LEU A 267 -5.26 -19.92 -11.25
CA LEU A 267 -5.30 -19.87 -9.79
C LEU A 267 -6.61 -20.46 -9.23
N GLY A 268 -7.73 -20.33 -9.95
CA GLY A 268 -9.06 -20.68 -9.46
C GLY A 268 -9.49 -22.13 -9.69
N ARG A 269 -8.94 -22.84 -10.67
CA ARG A 269 -9.34 -24.24 -10.94
C ARG A 269 -8.63 -25.19 -9.96
N LEU A 270 -9.40 -25.79 -9.07
CA LEU A 270 -9.05 -27.09 -8.50
C LEU A 270 -9.32 -28.11 -9.60
N GLU A 271 -8.27 -28.76 -10.12
CA GLU A 271 -8.47 -29.96 -10.92
C GLU A 271 -9.05 -31.03 -10.00
N ILE A 272 -10.38 -31.21 -10.06
CA ILE A 272 -10.99 -32.44 -9.59
C ILE A 272 -10.44 -33.50 -10.53
N ASN A 273 -9.47 -34.29 -10.02
CA ASN A 273 -8.98 -35.49 -10.69
C ASN A 273 -10.20 -36.28 -11.22
N ARG A 274 -10.45 -36.20 -12.53
CA ARG A 274 -11.16 -37.28 -13.22
C ARG A 274 -10.14 -38.40 -13.29
N ARG A 275 -10.12 -39.21 -12.22
CA ARG A 275 -9.54 -40.55 -12.27
C ARG A 275 -10.33 -41.41 -13.26
#